data_AF-A0A9Q1CM91-F1
#
_entry.id   AF-A0A9Q1CM91-F1
#
_cell.length_a   1.000
_cell.length_b   1.000
_cell.length_c   1.000
_cell.angle_alpha   90.00
_cell.angle_beta   90.00
_cell.angle_gamma   90.00
#
_symmetry.space_group_name_H-M   'P 1'
#
loop_
_entity.id
_entity.type
_entity.pdbx_description
1 polymer ?
#
loop_
_entity_poly.entity_id
_entity_poly.type
_entity_poly.pdbx_seq_one_letter_code
_entity_poly.pdbx_strand_id
1 'polypeptide(L)'
;MDLFSSSARNQKVKYSFCYKTTRQEHQIESVDERMESSREFQKSLEIMPFNLDKFVASPSAEELDSLKKSEIVKVAKHYGIEFQPLMRKDEIKRYVLEYLVDESILPSTVLETAIPVPTDDTFELKRLEIELNKEVRLKEMEREREREERERKKEEKEREMQMQREKEEREERERREEKAREHEFRLKQLELGVIKGSDPKIGLDTGGFDVSRHVKFVPKFQEDNVEKFFNHLEKLGEQLKWPRDKWSILIQSNFTAKAQEVYSALSIKDSMHHDKVKKAILQAYELVPEAYRQKFRKYRKADTQTY
;
A
#
# COMPACT_ATOMS: atom_id res chain seq x y z
N MET A 1 -37.31 4.63 53.59
CA MET A 1 -36.27 3.73 53.08
C MET A 1 -36.16 3.96 51.59
N ASP A 2 -34.97 4.39 51.17
CA ASP A 2 -34.27 4.08 49.92
C ASP A 2 -34.85 4.48 48.55
N LEU A 3 -34.07 4.79 47.52
CA LEU A 3 -32.68 5.23 47.31
C LEU A 3 -32.62 5.63 45.80
N PHE A 4 -31.93 6.73 45.51
CA PHE A 4 -31.18 7.06 44.29
C PHE A 4 -31.84 7.20 42.90
N SER A 5 -31.80 8.48 42.48
CA SER A 5 -31.73 9.01 41.13
C SER A 5 -30.43 8.62 40.41
N SER A 6 -30.48 8.32 39.11
CA SER A 6 -29.32 8.45 38.22
C SER A 6 -29.76 8.63 36.75
N SER A 7 -29.56 9.84 36.22
CA SER A 7 -29.80 10.23 34.84
C SER A 7 -28.47 10.26 34.09
N ALA A 8 -28.23 9.28 33.22
CA ALA A 8 -27.06 9.21 32.36
C ALA A 8 -27.24 10.08 31.10
N ARG A 9 -26.44 11.14 30.96
CA ARG A 9 -26.29 11.87 29.70
C ARG A 9 -24.82 12.30 29.51
N ASN A 10 -24.28 11.91 28.36
CA ASN A 10 -23.14 12.49 27.64
C ASN A 10 -21.84 12.79 28.40
N GLN A 11 -20.79 12.03 28.10
CA GLN A 11 -19.43 12.54 28.30
C GLN A 11 -18.48 12.14 27.18
N LYS A 12 -18.09 13.17 26.41
CA LYS A 12 -16.93 13.20 25.51
C LYS A 12 -15.68 12.85 26.29
N VAL A 13 -14.98 11.79 25.89
CA VAL A 13 -13.64 11.48 26.40
C VAL A 13 -12.64 12.36 25.64
N LYS A 14 -12.26 13.49 26.24
CA LYS A 14 -11.07 14.25 25.88
C LYS A 14 -9.88 13.57 26.55
N TYR A 15 -8.97 12.99 25.77
CA TYR A 15 -7.63 12.67 26.25
C TYR A 15 -6.85 13.96 26.44
N SER A 16 -6.83 14.46 27.67
CA SER A 16 -5.89 15.48 28.13
C SER A 16 -4.85 14.77 28.98
N PHE A 17 -3.65 14.62 28.42
CA PHE A 17 -2.51 14.06 29.11
C PHE A 17 -2.01 15.08 30.13
N CYS A 18 -2.54 15.05 31.34
CA CYS A 18 -2.03 15.83 32.48
C CYS A 18 -1.02 14.93 33.21
N TYR A 19 0.25 15.04 32.86
CA TYR A 19 1.33 14.44 33.64
C TYR A 19 1.34 15.13 35.01
N LYS A 20 0.96 14.38 36.04
CA LYS A 20 1.31 14.69 37.42
C LYS A 20 2.83 14.60 37.53
N THR A 21 3.51 15.74 37.54
CA THR A 21 4.88 15.86 38.06
C THR A 21 4.82 16.70 39.32
N THR A 22 4.23 16.14 40.36
CA THR A 22 4.34 16.65 41.72
C THR A 22 5.12 15.60 42.48
N ARG A 23 6.33 15.97 42.92
CA ARG A 23 7.25 15.27 43.84
C ARG A 23 8.68 15.19 43.28
N GLN A 24 9.23 16.34 42.91
CA GLN A 24 10.69 16.55 42.86
C GLN A 24 11.10 18.03 43.02
N GLU A 25 10.19 18.97 43.32
CA GLU A 25 10.55 20.40 43.46
C GLU A 25 11.20 20.70 44.82
N HIS A 26 10.76 20.06 45.91
CA HIS A 26 11.33 20.31 47.25
C HIS A 26 12.78 19.84 47.45
N GLN A 27 13.32 19.03 46.53
CA GLN A 27 14.72 18.62 46.56
C GLN A 27 15.59 19.43 45.59
N ILE A 28 14.98 20.17 44.65
CA ILE A 28 15.67 21.07 43.73
C ILE A 28 15.85 22.44 44.40
N GLU A 29 14.84 22.97 45.13
CA GLU A 29 14.98 24.23 45.88
C GLU A 29 16.07 24.17 46.96
N SER A 30 16.25 23.02 47.62
CA SER A 30 17.31 22.82 48.63
C SER A 30 18.72 22.74 48.03
N VAL A 31 18.85 22.32 46.78
CA VAL A 31 20.14 22.20 46.09
C VAL A 31 20.47 23.52 45.40
N ASP A 32 19.46 24.22 44.88
CA ASP A 32 19.59 25.56 44.35
C ASP A 32 19.93 26.57 45.45
N GLU A 33 19.26 26.60 46.62
CA GLU A 33 19.68 27.49 47.73
C GLU A 33 21.09 27.16 48.25
N ARG A 34 21.50 25.89 48.24
CA ARG A 34 22.85 25.47 48.65
C ARG A 34 23.89 25.77 47.56
N MET A 35 23.51 25.79 46.28
CA MET A 35 24.35 26.23 45.17
C MET A 35 24.39 27.74 45.04
N GLU A 36 23.31 28.46 45.34
CA GLU A 36 23.25 29.93 45.41
C GLU A 36 24.05 30.42 46.61
N SER A 37 23.90 29.77 47.78
CA SER A 37 24.71 30.06 48.97
C SER A 37 26.18 29.69 48.75
N SER A 38 26.50 28.59 48.05
CA SER A 38 27.88 28.24 47.69
C SER A 38 28.46 29.15 46.60
N ARG A 39 27.63 29.62 45.65
CA ARG A 39 27.99 30.66 44.68
C ARG A 39 28.15 32.02 45.35
N GLU A 40 27.37 32.36 46.36
CA GLU A 40 27.53 33.56 47.19
C GLU A 40 28.73 33.44 48.13
N PHE A 41 29.06 32.22 48.59
CA PHE A 41 30.28 31.93 49.36
C PHE A 41 31.54 31.96 48.48
N GLN A 42 31.44 31.50 47.23
CA GLN A 42 32.53 31.61 46.24
C GLN A 42 32.66 33.04 45.70
N LYS A 43 31.55 33.77 45.53
CA LYS A 43 31.51 35.18 45.15
C LYS A 43 31.86 36.11 46.32
N SER A 44 31.84 35.63 47.56
CA SER A 44 32.39 36.32 48.73
C SER A 44 33.85 35.97 49.02
N LEU A 45 34.38 34.89 48.43
CA LEU A 45 35.83 34.61 48.41
C LEU A 45 36.58 35.29 47.25
N GLU A 46 35.89 35.79 46.23
CA GLU A 46 36.44 36.68 45.21
C GLU A 46 35.93 38.10 45.42
N ILE A 47 36.71 38.92 46.13
CA ILE A 47 37.06 40.34 45.85
C ILE A 47 37.85 40.81 47.08
N MET A 48 39.10 40.35 47.17
CA MET A 48 40.14 41.20 47.76
C MET A 48 40.65 42.04 46.58
N PRO A 49 40.44 43.37 46.55
CA PRO A 49 40.92 44.18 45.44
C PRO A 49 42.42 43.98 45.30
N PHE A 50 42.87 43.63 44.09
CA PHE A 50 44.30 43.52 43.79
C PHE A 50 45.00 44.80 44.25
N ASN A 51 45.90 44.64 45.21
CA ASN A 51 46.63 45.75 45.79
C ASN A 51 48.04 45.75 45.18
N LEU A 52 48.27 46.73 44.30
CA LEU A 52 49.52 46.89 43.57
C LEU A 52 50.71 47.05 44.51
N ASP A 53 50.55 47.76 45.62
CA ASP A 53 51.64 48.03 46.58
C ASP A 53 52.05 46.75 47.33
N LYS A 54 51.09 45.86 47.63
CA LYS A 54 51.37 44.54 48.22
C LYS A 54 52.08 43.61 47.25
N PHE A 55 51.67 43.63 45.98
CA PHE A 55 52.31 42.83 44.93
C PHE A 55 53.73 43.32 44.63
N VAL A 56 53.98 44.63 44.61
CA VAL A 56 55.34 45.18 44.43
C VAL A 56 56.24 44.89 45.63
N ALA A 57 55.67 44.83 46.85
CA ALA A 57 56.41 44.49 48.07
C ALA A 57 56.80 43.00 48.15
N SER A 58 56.00 42.09 47.58
CA SER A 58 56.29 40.66 47.52
C SER A 58 55.71 40.03 46.24
N PRO A 59 56.36 40.24 45.08
CA PRO A 59 55.85 39.76 43.80
C PRO A 59 55.89 38.23 43.75
N SER A 60 54.76 37.62 43.38
CA SER A 60 54.61 36.17 43.23
C SER A 60 54.06 35.82 41.84
N ALA A 61 54.59 34.74 41.26
CA ALA A 61 54.14 34.20 39.99
C ALA A 61 52.68 33.74 40.04
N GLU A 62 52.28 33.09 41.13
CA GLU A 62 50.93 32.55 41.33
C GLU A 62 49.89 33.68 41.42
N GLU A 63 50.27 34.80 42.04
CA GLU A 63 49.42 35.98 42.10
C GLU A 63 49.25 36.59 40.71
N LEU A 64 50.33 36.74 39.93
CA LEU A 64 50.29 37.29 38.57
C LEU A 64 49.43 36.44 37.61
N ASP A 65 49.42 35.12 37.78
CA ASP A 65 48.62 34.17 37.01
C ASP A 65 47.11 34.36 37.20
N SER A 66 46.72 34.68 38.44
CA SER A 66 45.33 34.90 38.83
C SER A 66 44.78 36.29 38.45
N LEU A 67 45.65 37.27 38.13
CA LEU A 67 45.23 38.65 37.86
C LEU A 67 44.42 38.81 36.58
N LYS A 68 43.54 39.82 36.55
CA LYS A 68 42.78 40.22 35.37
C LYS A 68 43.64 41.07 34.42
N LYS A 69 43.29 41.11 33.13
CA LYS A 69 44.02 41.91 32.11
C LYS A 69 44.21 43.37 32.53
N SER A 70 43.20 43.97 33.16
CA SER A 70 43.25 45.35 33.68
C SER A 70 44.23 45.54 34.84
N GLU A 71 44.49 44.51 35.64
CA GLU A 71 45.40 44.54 36.79
C GLU A 71 46.84 44.28 36.34
N ILE A 72 47.05 43.34 35.42
CA ILE A 72 48.34 43.09 34.77
C ILE A 72 48.84 44.35 34.05
N VAL A 73 47.93 45.10 33.40
CA VAL A 73 48.27 46.40 32.80
C VAL A 73 48.71 47.43 33.84
N LYS A 74 48.13 47.44 35.04
CA LYS A 74 48.57 48.34 36.13
C LYS A 74 49.96 47.96 36.62
N VAL A 75 50.24 46.66 36.76
CA VAL A 75 51.58 46.14 37.11
C VAL A 75 52.59 46.52 36.04
N ALA A 76 52.30 46.28 34.76
CA ALA A 76 53.17 46.65 33.64
C ALA A 76 53.51 48.15 33.63
N LYS A 77 52.52 49.01 33.87
CA LYS A 77 52.73 50.46 33.97
C LYS A 77 53.57 50.87 35.18
N HIS A 78 53.41 50.20 36.32
CA HIS A 78 54.21 50.48 37.52
C HIS A 78 55.70 50.19 37.30
N TYR A 79 55.99 49.08 36.62
CA TYR A 79 57.35 48.70 36.25
C TYR A 79 57.87 49.39 34.96
N GLY A 80 57.10 50.30 34.37
CA GLY A 80 57.52 51.07 33.19
C GLY A 80 57.62 50.26 31.90
N ILE A 81 56.95 49.11 31.82
CA ILE A 81 57.01 48.21 30.67
C ILE A 81 56.09 48.73 29.56
N GLU A 82 56.65 48.99 28.38
CA GLU A 82 55.89 49.38 27.20
C GLU A 82 55.24 48.16 26.54
N PHE A 83 53.94 48.25 26.26
CA PHE A 83 53.18 47.20 25.59
C PHE A 83 52.18 47.82 24.61
N GLN A 84 51.78 47.08 23.58
CA GLN A 84 50.74 47.56 22.66
C GLN A 84 49.34 47.38 23.28
N PRO A 85 48.44 48.39 23.22
CA PRO A 85 47.12 48.32 23.87
C PRO A 85 46.23 47.16 23.43
N LEU A 86 46.47 46.61 22.23
CA LEU A 86 45.71 45.51 21.64
C LEU A 86 46.21 44.12 22.04
N MET A 87 47.32 44.01 22.77
CA MET A 87 47.94 42.72 23.12
C MET A 87 47.04 41.88 24.02
N ARG A 88 47.15 40.55 23.90
CA ARG A 88 46.36 39.59 24.70
C ARG A 88 46.86 39.58 26.15
N LYS A 89 46.02 39.11 27.08
CA LYS A 89 46.34 39.04 28.52
C LYS A 89 47.69 38.34 28.74
N ASP A 90 47.90 37.22 28.06
CA ASP A 90 49.08 36.36 28.23
C ASP A 90 50.36 36.98 27.64
N GLU A 91 50.23 37.80 26.60
CA GLU A 91 51.35 38.54 25.99
C GLU A 91 51.86 39.65 26.91
N ILE A 92 50.94 40.44 27.49
CA ILE A 92 51.30 41.50 28.46
C ILE A 92 51.87 40.86 29.73
N LYS A 93 51.28 39.76 30.19
CA LYS A 93 51.77 38.98 31.33
C LYS A 93 53.21 38.48 31.10
N ARG A 94 53.53 38.05 29.88
CA ARG A 94 54.88 37.60 29.52
C ARG A 94 55.92 38.72 29.67
N TYR A 95 55.65 39.91 29.14
CA TYR A 95 56.58 41.04 29.31
C TYR A 95 56.78 41.42 30.78
N VAL A 96 55.72 41.36 31.58
CA VAL A 96 55.81 41.58 33.03
C VAL A 96 56.64 40.49 33.70
N LEU A 97 56.46 39.22 33.35
CA LEU A 97 57.25 38.11 33.88
C LEU A 97 58.73 38.20 33.49
N GLU A 98 59.01 38.54 32.23
CA GLU A 98 60.36 38.72 31.70
C GLU A 98 61.10 39.82 32.46
N TYR A 99 60.48 41.00 32.62
CA TYR A 99 61.04 42.09 33.42
C TYR A 99 61.27 41.71 34.89
N LEU A 100 60.32 41.00 35.52
CA LEU A 100 60.45 40.57 36.92
C LEU A 100 61.55 39.51 37.12
N VAL A 101 61.85 38.71 36.09
CA VAL A 101 62.97 37.76 36.12
C VAL A 101 64.30 38.47 35.87
N ASP A 102 64.34 39.41 34.93
CA ASP A 102 65.55 40.19 34.58
C ASP A 102 66.02 41.07 35.75
N GLU A 103 65.10 41.67 36.50
CA GLU A 103 65.39 42.44 37.72
C GLU A 103 65.72 41.55 38.93
N SER A 104 65.85 40.22 38.74
CA SER A 104 66.13 39.22 39.79
C SER A 104 65.09 39.17 40.92
N ILE A 105 63.87 39.62 40.63
CA ILE A 105 62.76 39.71 41.59
C ILE A 105 62.03 38.36 41.70
N LEU A 106 61.97 37.57 40.62
CA LEU A 106 61.47 36.20 40.59
C LEU A 106 62.53 35.23 40.03
N PRO A 107 62.62 33.99 40.54
CA PRO A 107 63.56 33.01 40.01
C PRO A 107 63.20 32.62 38.56
N SER A 108 64.22 32.45 37.71
CA SER A 108 64.09 32.15 36.27
C SER A 108 63.26 30.90 35.95
N THR A 109 63.05 30.02 36.94
CA THR A 109 62.21 28.81 36.87
C THR A 109 60.73 29.09 36.59
N VAL A 110 60.25 30.30 36.90
CA VAL A 110 58.85 30.73 36.69
C VAL A 110 58.54 30.93 35.20
N LEU A 111 59.52 31.35 34.39
CA LEU A 111 59.36 31.53 32.95
C LEU A 111 59.16 30.20 32.21
N GLU A 112 59.71 29.11 32.74
CA GLU A 112 59.58 27.76 32.17
C GLU A 112 58.24 27.09 32.50
N THR A 113 57.64 27.40 33.67
CA THR A 113 56.39 26.77 34.12
C THR A 113 55.13 27.53 33.71
N ALA A 114 55.23 28.85 33.48
CA ALA A 114 54.08 29.71 33.17
C ALA A 114 53.64 29.67 31.68
N ILE A 115 54.37 28.95 30.81
CA ILE A 115 54.11 28.90 29.37
C ILE A 115 53.91 27.45 28.94
N PRO A 116 52.67 26.98 28.71
CA PRO A 116 52.47 25.93 27.74
C PRO A 116 52.83 26.55 26.39
N VAL A 117 54.08 26.38 25.96
CA VAL A 117 54.47 26.70 24.59
C VAL A 117 53.53 25.86 23.73
N PRO A 118 52.71 26.45 22.85
CA PRO A 118 51.97 25.66 21.89
C PRO A 118 53.03 24.99 21.01
N THR A 119 53.41 23.76 21.35
CA THR A 119 54.26 22.95 20.49
C THR A 119 53.47 22.68 19.21
N ASP A 120 54.16 22.51 18.09
CA ASP A 120 53.55 22.20 16.78
C ASP A 120 52.53 21.04 16.91
N ASP A 121 52.84 20.07 17.78
CA ASP A 121 51.96 18.97 18.19
C ASP A 121 50.60 19.41 18.77
N THR A 122 50.53 20.50 19.54
CA THR A 122 49.25 21.00 20.09
C THR A 122 48.35 21.65 19.05
N PHE A 123 48.94 22.27 18.02
CA PHE A 123 48.18 22.81 16.89
C PHE A 123 47.70 21.69 15.97
N GLU A 124 48.54 20.69 15.70
CA GLU A 124 48.15 19.50 14.94
C GLU A 124 47.07 18.69 15.66
N LEU A 125 47.17 18.49 16.98
CA LEU A 125 46.12 17.82 17.77
C LEU A 125 44.76 18.55 17.67
N LYS A 126 44.75 19.88 17.81
CA LYS A 126 43.53 20.69 17.63
C LYS A 126 42.99 20.63 16.20
N ARG A 127 43.87 20.57 15.21
CA ARG A 127 43.49 20.44 13.80
C ARG A 127 42.84 19.08 13.53
N LEU A 128 43.43 17.98 14.02
CA LEU A 128 42.86 16.64 13.95
C LEU A 128 41.52 16.55 14.71
N GLU A 129 41.40 17.20 15.86
CA GLU A 129 40.15 17.24 16.64
C GLU A 129 39.03 17.96 15.86
N ILE A 130 39.35 19.06 15.19
CA ILE A 130 38.40 19.78 14.31
C ILE A 130 38.00 18.90 13.11
N GLU A 131 38.96 18.20 12.50
CA GLU A 131 38.71 17.28 11.37
C GLU A 131 37.78 16.13 11.82
N LEU A 132 38.09 15.50 12.95
CA LEU A 132 37.28 14.41 13.52
C LEU A 132 35.87 14.89 13.89
N ASN A 133 35.73 16.08 14.47
CA ASN A 133 34.43 16.65 14.80
C ASN A 133 33.59 16.95 13.55
N LYS A 134 34.21 17.36 12.44
CA LYS A 134 33.53 17.52 11.14
C LYS A 134 33.08 16.16 10.59
N GLU A 135 33.97 15.16 10.61
CA GLU A 135 33.69 13.79 10.16
C GLU A 135 32.51 13.19 10.93
N VAL A 136 32.50 13.31 12.26
CA VAL A 136 31.41 12.83 13.13
C VAL A 136 30.09 13.52 12.77
N ARG A 137 30.08 14.85 12.64
CA ARG A 137 28.87 15.60 12.25
C ARG A 137 28.36 15.18 10.87
N LEU A 138 29.24 14.98 9.89
CA LEU A 138 28.84 14.52 8.56
C LEU A 138 28.20 13.14 8.62
N LYS A 139 28.78 12.21 9.40
CA LYS A 139 28.27 10.85 9.56
C LYS A 139 26.95 10.80 10.33
N GLU A 140 26.73 11.71 11.27
CA GLU A 140 25.45 11.88 11.95
C GLU A 140 24.37 12.40 11.00
N MET A 141 24.67 13.44 10.22
CA MET A 141 23.76 13.98 9.20
C MET A 141 23.40 12.94 8.14
N GLU A 142 24.35 12.10 7.72
CA GLU A 142 24.09 11.01 6.77
C GLU A 142 23.14 9.95 7.37
N ARG A 143 23.38 9.53 8.61
CA ARG A 143 22.50 8.58 9.32
C ARG A 143 21.10 9.15 9.53
N GLU A 144 20.99 10.44 9.81
CA GLU A 144 19.69 11.11 9.94
C GLU A 144 18.93 11.11 8.61
N ARG A 145 19.59 11.50 7.50
CA ARG A 145 18.99 11.43 6.15
C ARG A 145 18.56 10.01 5.78
N GLU A 146 19.36 9.01 6.10
CA GLU A 146 19.04 7.61 5.82
C GLU A 146 17.83 7.12 6.66
N ARG A 147 17.70 7.59 7.91
CA ARG A 147 16.51 7.32 8.74
C ARG A 147 15.27 7.99 8.16
N GLU A 148 15.36 9.27 7.81
CA GLU A 148 14.25 10.00 7.18
C GLU A 148 13.82 9.35 5.86
N GLU A 149 14.76 8.92 5.01
CA GLU A 149 14.44 8.25 3.76
C GLU A 149 13.75 6.90 4.01
N ARG A 150 14.21 6.14 5.01
CA ARG A 150 13.53 4.89 5.40
C ARG A 150 12.13 5.15 5.93
N GLU A 151 11.91 6.21 6.70
CA GLU A 151 10.59 6.59 7.21
C GLU A 151 9.67 7.02 6.07
N ARG A 152 10.12 7.88 5.16
CA ARG A 152 9.37 8.26 3.96
C ARG A 152 8.98 7.05 3.11
N LYS A 153 9.93 6.12 2.88
CA LYS A 153 9.64 4.86 2.15
C LYS A 153 8.64 3.96 2.88
N LYS A 154 8.65 3.94 4.21
CA LYS A 154 7.66 3.19 5.00
C LYS A 154 6.28 3.83 4.89
N GLU A 155 6.18 5.15 5.07
CA GLU A 155 4.92 5.89 4.93
C GLU A 155 4.33 5.76 3.53
N GLU A 156 5.17 5.84 2.48
CA GLU A 156 4.73 5.66 1.10
C GLU A 156 4.16 4.26 0.87
N LYS A 157 4.88 3.22 1.31
CA LYS A 157 4.39 1.82 1.24
C LYS A 157 3.12 1.60 2.04
N GLU A 158 3.00 2.23 3.21
CA GLU A 158 1.79 2.13 4.04
C GLU A 158 0.60 2.81 3.35
N ARG A 159 0.79 3.99 2.77
CA ARG A 159 -0.24 4.67 1.96
C ARG A 159 -0.63 3.85 0.74
N GLU A 160 0.34 3.26 0.05
CA GLU A 160 0.09 2.39 -1.10
C GLU A 160 -0.73 1.15 -0.69
N MET A 161 -0.33 0.47 0.39
CA MET A 161 -1.12 -0.66 0.93
C MET A 161 -2.52 -0.24 1.38
N GLN A 162 -2.66 0.95 1.98
CA GLN A 162 -3.95 1.47 2.41
C GLN A 162 -4.88 1.74 1.21
N MET A 163 -4.37 2.40 0.17
CA MET A 163 -5.14 2.64 -1.06
C MET A 163 -5.52 1.33 -1.75
N GLN A 164 -4.62 0.34 -1.76
CA GLN A 164 -4.90 -0.98 -2.34
C GLN A 164 -6.01 -1.70 -1.56
N ARG A 165 -5.96 -1.68 -0.22
CA ARG A 165 -7.02 -2.26 0.64
C ARG A 165 -8.36 -1.57 0.43
N GLU A 166 -8.38 -0.23 0.36
CA GLU A 166 -9.60 0.54 0.13
C GLU A 166 -10.20 0.26 -1.25
N LYS A 167 -9.35 0.12 -2.27
CA LYS A 167 -9.78 -0.28 -3.62
C LYS A 167 -10.37 -1.69 -3.64
N GLU A 168 -9.70 -2.66 -3.01
CA GLU A 168 -10.19 -4.03 -2.89
C GLU A 168 -11.52 -4.11 -2.12
N GLU A 169 -11.66 -3.36 -1.03
CA GLU A 169 -12.91 -3.29 -0.26
C GLU A 169 -14.04 -2.68 -1.08
N ARG A 170 -13.75 -1.62 -1.86
CA ARG A 170 -14.71 -0.99 -2.76
C ARG A 170 -15.15 -1.94 -3.87
N GLU A 171 -14.22 -2.61 -4.54
CA GLU A 171 -14.52 -3.63 -5.55
C GLU A 171 -15.35 -4.78 -4.97
N GLU A 172 -15.03 -5.22 -3.74
CA GLU A 172 -15.81 -6.26 -3.08
C GLU A 172 -17.23 -5.79 -2.73
N ARG A 173 -17.38 -4.54 -2.28
CA ARG A 173 -18.69 -3.92 -2.01
C ARG A 173 -19.52 -3.83 -3.28
N GLU A 174 -18.94 -3.33 -4.37
CA GLU A 174 -19.60 -3.25 -5.67
C GLU A 174 -20.02 -4.63 -6.16
N ARG A 175 -19.17 -5.66 -6.02
CA ARG A 175 -19.51 -7.06 -6.34
C ARG A 175 -20.63 -7.63 -5.47
N ARG A 176 -20.67 -7.29 -4.17
CA ARG A 176 -21.74 -7.71 -3.26
C ARG A 176 -23.06 -7.04 -3.64
N GLU A 177 -23.03 -5.74 -3.94
CA GLU A 177 -24.21 -5.00 -4.38
C GLU A 177 -24.71 -5.48 -5.75
N GLU A 178 -23.83 -5.81 -6.69
CA GLU A 178 -24.20 -6.40 -7.97
C GLU A 178 -24.90 -7.75 -7.78
N LYS A 179 -24.33 -8.64 -6.96
CA LYS A 179 -24.97 -9.90 -6.60
C LYS A 179 -26.29 -9.70 -5.88
N ALA A 180 -26.41 -8.68 -5.03
CA ALA A 180 -27.67 -8.34 -4.36
C ALA A 180 -28.71 -7.86 -5.37
N ARG A 181 -28.34 -6.99 -6.33
CA ARG A 181 -29.23 -6.56 -7.43
C ARG A 181 -29.63 -7.72 -8.32
N GLU A 182 -28.71 -8.61 -8.66
CA GLU A 182 -29.01 -9.82 -9.43
C GLU A 182 -29.97 -10.74 -8.67
N HIS A 183 -29.72 -10.94 -7.37
CA HIS A 183 -30.59 -11.72 -6.51
C HIS A 183 -31.99 -11.10 -6.38
N GLU A 184 -32.07 -9.79 -6.20
CA GLU A 184 -33.31 -9.02 -6.13
C GLU A 184 -34.08 -9.10 -7.45
N PHE A 185 -33.40 -8.90 -8.58
CA PHE A 185 -33.98 -9.02 -9.91
C PHE A 185 -34.49 -10.44 -10.17
N ARG A 186 -33.73 -11.46 -9.77
CA ARG A 186 -34.13 -12.87 -9.85
C ARG A 186 -35.35 -13.16 -8.98
N LEU A 187 -35.42 -12.61 -7.76
CA LEU A 187 -36.57 -12.75 -6.89
C LEU A 187 -37.81 -12.08 -7.49
N LYS A 188 -37.65 -10.89 -8.08
CA LYS A 188 -38.74 -10.15 -8.75
C LYS A 188 -39.22 -10.84 -10.02
N GLN A 189 -38.34 -11.52 -10.76
CA GLN A 189 -38.72 -12.37 -11.90
C GLN A 189 -39.57 -13.57 -11.46
N LEU A 190 -39.21 -14.20 -10.34
CA LEU A 190 -40.00 -15.28 -9.73
C LEU A 190 -41.35 -14.75 -9.21
N GLU A 191 -41.37 -13.58 -8.58
CA GLU A 191 -42.59 -12.91 -8.08
C GLU A 191 -43.55 -12.52 -9.21
N LEU A 192 -43.04 -11.95 -10.31
CA LEU A 192 -43.83 -11.56 -11.48
C LEU A 192 -44.23 -12.76 -12.36
N GLY A 193 -43.95 -14.00 -11.94
CA GLY A 193 -44.35 -15.20 -12.67
C GLY A 193 -43.77 -15.29 -14.08
N VAL A 194 -42.62 -14.64 -14.35
CA VAL A 194 -41.93 -14.75 -15.65
C VAL A 194 -41.23 -16.10 -15.67
N ILE A 195 -41.96 -17.12 -16.07
CA ILE A 195 -41.46 -18.47 -16.29
C ILE A 195 -40.45 -18.43 -17.46
N LYS A 196 -39.17 -18.36 -17.13
CA LYS A 196 -38.08 -18.88 -17.95
C LYS A 196 -37.31 -19.93 -17.16
N GLY A 197 -37.67 -21.20 -17.39
CA GLY A 197 -36.77 -22.35 -17.24
C GLY A 197 -36.50 -22.87 -15.82
N SER A 198 -37.32 -23.85 -15.41
CA SER A 198 -37.00 -25.09 -14.65
C SER A 198 -36.15 -25.06 -13.36
N ASP A 199 -36.75 -25.50 -12.25
CA ASP A 199 -36.35 -26.72 -11.53
C ASP A 199 -37.50 -27.28 -10.65
N PRO A 200 -37.44 -28.53 -10.13
CA PRO A 200 -38.53 -29.50 -10.28
C PRO A 200 -39.43 -29.66 -9.06
N LYS A 201 -40.62 -30.23 -9.34
CA LYS A 201 -41.64 -30.78 -8.42
C LYS A 201 -42.53 -29.74 -7.72
N ILE A 202 -43.71 -29.50 -8.30
CA ILE A 202 -45.02 -30.03 -7.84
C ILE A 202 -46.13 -29.39 -8.70
N GLY A 203 -46.87 -30.24 -9.42
CA GLY A 203 -48.26 -30.06 -9.86
C GLY A 203 -48.67 -28.81 -10.64
N LEU A 204 -48.75 -28.91 -11.96
CA LEU A 204 -50.02 -28.86 -12.69
C LEU A 204 -49.83 -29.38 -14.13
N ASP A 205 -50.78 -30.19 -14.54
CA ASP A 205 -50.86 -30.92 -15.79
C ASP A 205 -51.02 -29.99 -17.00
N THR A 206 -49.97 -29.89 -17.82
CA THR A 206 -50.05 -29.66 -19.28
C THR A 206 -48.68 -30.04 -19.87
N GLY A 207 -48.62 -31.20 -20.53
CA GLY A 207 -47.41 -31.83 -21.04
C GLY A 207 -46.52 -30.92 -21.90
N GLY A 208 -45.49 -30.34 -21.28
CA GLY A 208 -44.45 -29.57 -21.96
C GLY A 208 -43.54 -30.49 -22.75
N PHE A 209 -43.87 -30.75 -24.01
CA PHE A 209 -42.96 -31.40 -24.95
C PHE A 209 -41.80 -30.44 -25.28
N ASP A 210 -40.66 -30.63 -24.63
CA ASP A 210 -39.45 -29.84 -24.89
C ASP A 210 -38.80 -30.30 -26.21
N VAL A 211 -39.14 -29.60 -27.29
CA VAL A 211 -38.64 -29.83 -28.65
C VAL A 211 -37.11 -29.86 -28.66
N SER A 212 -36.44 -28.99 -27.91
CA SER A 212 -34.98 -28.81 -27.92
C SER A 212 -34.22 -30.04 -27.42
N ARG A 213 -34.80 -30.80 -26.48
CA ARG A 213 -34.21 -32.05 -25.98
C ARG A 213 -34.37 -33.18 -26.98
N HIS A 214 -35.50 -33.19 -27.69
CA HIS A 214 -35.85 -34.24 -28.63
C HIS A 214 -35.20 -34.08 -30.01
N VAL A 215 -34.86 -32.84 -30.41
CA VAL A 215 -34.10 -32.56 -31.65
C VAL A 215 -32.77 -33.33 -31.69
N LYS A 216 -32.11 -33.55 -30.54
CA LYS A 216 -30.83 -34.30 -30.47
C LYS A 216 -30.97 -35.78 -30.85
N PHE A 217 -32.17 -36.35 -30.72
CA PHE A 217 -32.45 -37.74 -31.09
C PHE A 217 -32.89 -37.88 -32.54
N VAL A 218 -33.16 -36.78 -33.23
CA VAL A 218 -33.51 -36.83 -34.64
C VAL A 218 -32.24 -37.17 -35.44
N PRO A 219 -32.27 -38.20 -36.30
CA PRO A 219 -31.15 -38.54 -37.15
C PRO A 219 -30.80 -37.38 -38.08
N LYS A 220 -29.55 -37.34 -38.55
CA LYS A 220 -29.17 -36.39 -39.58
C LYS A 220 -29.90 -36.73 -40.88
N PHE A 221 -30.39 -35.70 -41.57
CA PHE A 221 -31.05 -35.88 -42.86
C PHE A 221 -30.06 -36.38 -43.91
N GLN A 222 -30.45 -37.42 -44.65
CA GLN A 222 -29.66 -38.02 -45.72
C GLN A 222 -30.42 -37.90 -47.04
N GLU A 223 -29.88 -37.11 -47.97
CA GLU A 223 -30.51 -36.84 -49.28
C GLU A 223 -30.58 -38.08 -50.18
N ASP A 224 -29.70 -39.07 -49.97
CA ASP A 224 -29.63 -40.29 -50.78
C ASP A 224 -30.79 -41.26 -50.56
N ASN A 225 -31.47 -41.20 -49.41
CA ASN A 225 -32.55 -42.11 -49.00
C ASN A 225 -33.56 -41.42 -48.08
N VAL A 226 -34.23 -40.39 -48.60
CA VAL A 226 -35.20 -39.57 -47.85
C VAL A 226 -36.33 -40.41 -47.21
N GLU A 227 -36.80 -41.46 -47.88
CA GLU A 227 -37.81 -42.38 -47.33
C GLU A 227 -37.35 -43.10 -46.05
N LYS A 228 -36.09 -43.55 -46.00
CA LYS A 228 -35.54 -44.25 -44.83
C LYS A 228 -35.42 -43.31 -43.63
N PHE A 229 -35.09 -42.04 -43.88
CA PHE A 229 -35.05 -41.01 -42.85
C PHE A 229 -36.43 -40.80 -42.20
N PHE A 230 -37.48 -40.60 -43.00
CA PHE A 230 -38.84 -40.44 -42.47
C PHE A 230 -39.29 -41.68 -41.71
N ASN A 231 -39.06 -42.89 -42.24
CA ASN A 231 -39.42 -44.12 -41.53
C ASN A 231 -38.69 -44.28 -40.17
N HIS A 232 -37.44 -43.83 -40.08
CA HIS A 232 -36.70 -43.86 -38.81
C HIS A 232 -37.24 -42.81 -37.82
N LEU A 233 -37.54 -41.61 -38.30
CA LEU A 233 -38.14 -40.57 -37.48
C LEU A 233 -39.53 -40.97 -36.96
N GLU A 234 -40.38 -41.58 -37.80
CA GLU A 234 -41.71 -42.06 -37.39
C GLU A 234 -41.60 -43.11 -36.28
N LYS A 235 -40.65 -44.05 -36.41
CA LYS A 235 -40.35 -45.03 -35.36
C LYS A 235 -39.89 -44.38 -34.06
N LEU A 236 -39.01 -43.37 -34.13
CA LEU A 236 -38.58 -42.63 -32.94
C LEU A 236 -39.72 -41.83 -32.30
N GLY A 237 -40.55 -41.19 -33.12
CA GLY A 237 -41.70 -40.44 -32.66
C GLY A 237 -42.74 -41.31 -31.98
N GLU A 238 -42.98 -42.52 -32.49
CA GLU A 238 -43.85 -43.50 -31.84
C GLU A 238 -43.23 -44.08 -30.57
N GLN A 239 -41.94 -44.46 -30.62
CA GLN A 239 -41.21 -45.02 -29.48
C GLN A 239 -41.09 -44.03 -28.30
N LEU A 240 -40.88 -42.75 -28.60
CA LEU A 240 -40.73 -41.67 -27.61
C LEU A 240 -42.05 -40.89 -27.38
N LYS A 241 -43.16 -41.32 -27.99
CA LYS A 241 -44.50 -40.72 -27.87
C LYS A 241 -44.52 -39.21 -28.12
N TRP A 242 -43.83 -38.75 -29.17
CA TRP A 242 -43.80 -37.35 -29.55
C TRP A 242 -45.18 -36.87 -30.06
N PRO A 243 -45.67 -35.69 -29.63
CA PRO A 243 -46.92 -35.13 -30.17
C PRO A 243 -46.79 -34.87 -31.67
N ARG A 244 -47.75 -35.33 -32.48
CA ARG A 244 -47.73 -35.20 -33.95
C ARG A 244 -47.58 -33.74 -34.41
N ASP A 245 -48.13 -32.79 -33.66
CA ASP A 245 -48.05 -31.35 -33.92
C ASP A 245 -46.62 -30.79 -33.80
N LYS A 246 -45.70 -31.53 -33.15
CA LYS A 246 -44.31 -31.13 -32.94
C LYS A 246 -43.35 -31.83 -33.90
N TRP A 247 -43.79 -32.85 -34.62
CA TRP A 247 -42.95 -33.59 -35.56
C TRP A 247 -42.44 -32.69 -36.68
N SER A 248 -43.31 -31.84 -37.23
CA SER A 248 -42.92 -30.86 -38.27
C SER A 248 -41.76 -29.96 -37.81
N ILE A 249 -41.82 -29.46 -36.59
CA ILE A 249 -40.79 -28.59 -35.99
C ILE A 249 -39.47 -29.37 -35.78
N LEU A 250 -39.56 -30.61 -35.30
CA LEU A 250 -38.39 -31.48 -35.07
C LEU A 250 -37.66 -31.83 -36.37
N ILE A 251 -38.40 -31.97 -37.46
CA ILE A 251 -37.80 -32.34 -38.75
C ILE A 251 -37.26 -31.11 -39.46
N GLN A 252 -37.91 -29.95 -39.33
CA GLN A 252 -37.42 -28.68 -39.88
C GLN A 252 -35.96 -28.41 -39.47
N SER A 253 -35.60 -28.65 -38.20
CA SER A 253 -34.22 -28.45 -37.74
C SER A 253 -33.19 -29.40 -38.35
N ASN A 254 -33.63 -30.48 -38.99
CA ASN A 254 -32.77 -31.50 -39.57
C ASN A 254 -32.71 -31.44 -41.09
N PHE A 255 -33.61 -30.70 -41.76
CA PHE A 255 -33.57 -30.55 -43.22
C PHE A 255 -32.33 -29.79 -43.67
N THR A 256 -31.71 -30.26 -44.75
CA THR A 256 -30.57 -29.61 -45.41
C THR A 256 -30.97 -29.11 -46.81
N ALA A 257 -30.48 -27.93 -47.17
CA ALA A 257 -30.53 -27.32 -48.51
C ALA A 257 -31.90 -27.46 -49.21
N LYS A 258 -32.05 -28.43 -50.11
CA LYS A 258 -33.25 -28.63 -50.95
C LYS A 258 -34.51 -28.96 -50.13
N ALA A 259 -34.38 -29.71 -49.04
CA ALA A 259 -35.52 -30.01 -48.17
C ALA A 259 -36.02 -28.77 -47.41
N GLN A 260 -35.10 -27.87 -47.05
CA GLN A 260 -35.43 -26.62 -46.35
C GLN A 260 -36.10 -25.61 -47.30
N GLU A 261 -35.68 -25.58 -48.57
CA GLU A 261 -36.31 -24.77 -49.62
C GLU A 261 -37.77 -25.20 -49.85
N VAL A 262 -38.01 -26.51 -49.99
CA VAL A 262 -39.35 -27.08 -50.16
C VAL A 262 -40.21 -26.82 -48.93
N TYR A 263 -39.66 -26.94 -47.72
CA TYR A 263 -40.39 -26.62 -46.49
C TYR A 263 -40.77 -25.13 -46.41
N SER A 264 -39.89 -24.24 -46.84
CA SER A 264 -40.14 -22.79 -46.85
C SER A 264 -41.16 -22.37 -47.92
N ALA A 265 -41.28 -23.13 -49.01
CA ALA A 265 -42.28 -22.92 -50.04
C ALA A 265 -43.69 -23.42 -49.64
N LEU A 266 -43.81 -24.22 -48.58
CA LEU A 266 -45.10 -24.68 -48.06
C LEU A 266 -45.81 -23.59 -47.26
N SER A 267 -47.13 -23.62 -47.28
CA SER A 267 -47.95 -22.72 -46.46
C SER A 267 -47.77 -23.01 -44.96
N ILE A 268 -47.92 -21.99 -44.11
CA ILE A 268 -47.82 -22.14 -42.64
C ILE A 268 -48.81 -23.19 -42.10
N LYS A 269 -49.97 -23.36 -42.75
CA LYS A 269 -50.97 -24.37 -42.36
C LYS A 269 -50.53 -25.79 -42.73
N ASP A 270 -49.85 -25.95 -43.85
CA ASP A 270 -49.36 -27.26 -44.29
C ASP A 270 -48.06 -27.64 -43.59
N SER A 271 -47.23 -26.65 -43.22
CA SER A 271 -45.97 -26.86 -42.52
C SER A 271 -46.14 -27.33 -41.08
N MET A 272 -47.33 -27.16 -40.49
CA MET A 272 -47.68 -27.71 -39.17
C MET A 272 -47.94 -29.22 -39.21
N HIS A 273 -48.40 -29.75 -40.34
CA HIS A 273 -48.76 -31.16 -40.48
C HIS A 273 -47.60 -31.98 -41.07
N HIS A 274 -47.07 -32.88 -40.24
CA HIS A 274 -46.01 -33.82 -40.63
C HIS A 274 -46.29 -34.52 -41.96
N ASP A 275 -47.48 -35.08 -42.16
CA ASP A 275 -47.79 -35.93 -43.31
C ASP A 275 -47.77 -35.16 -44.63
N LYS A 276 -48.14 -33.86 -44.58
CA LYS A 276 -48.08 -32.97 -45.74
C LYS A 276 -46.63 -32.57 -46.05
N VAL A 277 -45.84 -32.28 -45.03
CA VAL A 277 -44.40 -31.99 -45.16
C VAL A 277 -43.65 -33.21 -45.73
N LYS A 278 -43.90 -34.40 -45.18
CA LYS A 278 -43.37 -35.68 -45.67
C LYS A 278 -43.70 -35.86 -47.14
N LYS A 279 -44.98 -35.70 -47.52
CA LYS A 279 -45.41 -35.86 -48.91
C LYS A 279 -44.76 -34.84 -49.86
N ALA A 280 -44.70 -33.56 -49.48
CA ALA A 280 -44.11 -32.52 -50.32
C ALA A 280 -42.60 -32.70 -50.52
N ILE A 281 -41.90 -33.11 -49.47
CA ILE A 281 -40.44 -33.38 -49.53
C ILE A 281 -40.18 -34.66 -50.30
N LEU A 282 -40.93 -35.74 -50.04
CA LEU A 282 -40.86 -36.94 -50.87
C LEU A 282 -41.13 -36.59 -52.32
N GLN A 283 -42.16 -35.82 -52.65
CA GLN A 283 -42.42 -35.37 -54.02
C GLN A 283 -41.27 -34.54 -54.62
N ALA A 284 -40.63 -33.63 -53.88
CA ALA A 284 -39.52 -32.84 -54.41
C ALA A 284 -38.22 -33.64 -54.64
N TYR A 285 -38.02 -34.73 -53.88
CA TYR A 285 -36.91 -35.66 -54.04
C TYR A 285 -37.24 -36.82 -55.01
N GLU A 286 -38.51 -37.20 -55.12
CA GLU A 286 -39.08 -38.10 -56.13
C GLU A 286 -39.25 -37.41 -57.47
N LEU A 287 -39.39 -36.07 -57.52
CA LEU A 287 -39.25 -35.20 -58.70
C LEU A 287 -37.80 -35.16 -59.22
N VAL A 288 -36.93 -35.91 -58.55
CA VAL A 288 -35.77 -36.54 -59.15
C VAL A 288 -36.08 -38.02 -59.50
N PRO A 289 -37.13 -38.37 -60.29
CA PRO A 289 -37.26 -39.75 -60.76
C PRO A 289 -36.15 -40.03 -61.76
N GLU A 290 -35.49 -38.98 -62.26
CA GLU A 290 -34.22 -39.06 -62.94
C GLU A 290 -33.11 -39.63 -62.05
N ALA A 291 -33.07 -39.41 -60.74
CA ALA A 291 -32.05 -39.99 -59.86
C ALA A 291 -32.25 -41.49 -59.67
N TYR A 292 -33.50 -41.94 -59.51
CA TYR A 292 -33.79 -43.38 -59.51
C TYR A 292 -33.59 -44.01 -60.89
N ARG A 293 -34.00 -43.34 -61.98
CA ARG A 293 -33.72 -43.79 -63.36
C ARG A 293 -32.23 -43.84 -63.67
N GLN A 294 -31.45 -42.87 -63.20
CA GLN A 294 -29.99 -42.85 -63.34
C GLN A 294 -29.33 -43.91 -62.46
N LYS A 295 -29.79 -44.12 -61.22
CA LYS A 295 -29.31 -45.20 -60.35
C LYS A 295 -29.60 -46.58 -60.96
N PHE A 296 -30.78 -46.79 -61.54
CA PHE A 296 -31.13 -48.01 -62.29
C PHE A 296 -30.30 -48.17 -63.57
N ARG A 297 -30.12 -47.10 -64.37
CA ARG A 297 -29.26 -47.12 -65.57
C ARG A 297 -27.79 -47.35 -65.26
N LYS A 298 -27.30 -46.90 -64.10
CA LYS A 298 -25.93 -47.12 -63.61
C LYS A 298 -25.75 -48.47 -62.90
N TYR A 299 -26.85 -49.15 -62.56
CA TYR A 299 -26.80 -50.47 -61.96
C TYR A 299 -26.45 -51.50 -63.05
N ARG A 300 -25.19 -51.95 -63.08
CA ARG A 300 -24.81 -53.18 -63.79
C ARG A 300 -24.95 -54.35 -62.84
N LYS A 301 -25.52 -55.44 -63.32
CA LYS A 301 -25.56 -56.72 -62.60
C LYS A 301 -24.11 -57.14 -62.28
N ALA A 302 -23.82 -57.42 -61.02
CA ALA A 302 -22.53 -57.96 -60.62
C ALA A 302 -22.50 -59.47 -60.93
N ASP A 303 -21.36 -59.99 -61.41
CA ASP A 303 -21.20 -61.38 -61.87
C ASP A 303 -21.42 -62.44 -60.77
N THR A 304 -21.59 -62.04 -59.50
CA THR A 304 -21.86 -62.92 -58.35
C THR A 304 -23.33 -62.99 -57.94
N GLN A 305 -24.24 -62.35 -58.67
CA GLN A 305 -25.68 -62.40 -58.39
C GLN A 305 -26.40 -63.43 -59.30
N THR A 306 -26.70 -64.60 -58.76
CA THR A 306 -27.68 -65.53 -59.32
C THR A 306 -29.11 -65.04 -59.06
N TYR A 307 -29.99 -65.40 -59.99
CA TYR A 307 -31.36 -64.90 -60.24
C TYR A 307 -32.14 -64.36 -59.03
#